data_AF-A0AA88YP38-F1
#
_entry.id   AF-A0AA88YP38-F1
#
_cell.length_a   1.000
_cell.length_b   1.000
_cell.length_c   1.000
_cell.angle_alpha   90.00
_cell.angle_beta   90.00
_cell.angle_gamma   90.00
#
_symmetry.space_group_name_H-M   'P 1'
#
loop_
_entity.id
_entity.type
_entity.pdbx_description
1 polymer ?
#
loop_
_entity_poly.entity_id
_entity_poly.type
_entity_poly.pdbx_seq_one_letter_code
_entity_poly.pdbx_strand_id
1 'polypeptide(L)'
;MIPYVHYKFELCKANLFLHDYSSRKKSGSVKFVGRRISHEWVIDEQKGLTEWYPGTVVSLLSGKDGEPGAVYEVLYDDDEEPYEVDHLTEDLKSSSVKFLDI
;
A
#
# COMPACT_ATOMS: atom_id res chain seq x y z
N MET A 1 13.47 8.09 9.02
CA MET A 1 14.07 6.72 9.02
C MET A 1 12.96 5.74 9.35
N ILE A 2 12.23 5.36 8.31
CA ILE A 2 11.25 4.29 8.37
C ILE A 2 11.99 3.02 8.82
N PRO A 3 11.60 2.38 9.93
CA PRO A 3 12.28 1.19 10.40
C PRO A 3 12.23 0.11 9.30
N TYR A 4 13.38 -0.52 9.04
CA TYR A 4 13.53 -1.65 8.12
C TYR A 4 12.73 -2.86 8.65
N VAL A 5 11.41 -2.78 8.61
CA VAL A 5 10.53 -3.86 9.03
C VAL A 5 10.15 -4.62 7.78
N HIS A 6 10.87 -5.73 7.62
CA HIS A 6 10.52 -6.89 6.83
C HIS A 6 9.00 -6.94 6.59
N TYR A 7 8.57 -6.75 5.33
CA TYR A 7 7.19 -6.91 4.90
C TYR A 7 6.65 -8.23 5.43
N LYS A 8 5.90 -8.17 6.53
CA LYS A 8 5.10 -9.30 6.97
C LYS A 8 3.78 -9.18 6.23
N PHE A 9 3.83 -9.55 4.95
CA PHE A 9 2.66 -9.82 4.12
C PHE A 9 1.82 -11.01 4.64
N GLU A 10 2.19 -11.55 5.81
CA GLU A 10 1.40 -12.46 6.62
C GLU A 10 0.77 -11.68 7.78
N LEU A 11 -0.42 -11.11 7.56
CA LEU A 11 -1.58 -11.16 8.48
C LEU A 11 -2.74 -10.24 8.03
N CYS A 12 -3.23 -10.42 6.81
CA CYS A 12 -4.66 -10.26 6.50
C CYS A 12 -5.30 -11.59 6.05
N LYS A 13 -4.79 -12.72 6.58
CA LYS A 13 -5.45 -14.03 6.53
C LYS A 13 -6.30 -14.32 7.78
N ALA A 14 -6.78 -13.29 8.47
CA ALA A 14 -7.60 -13.47 9.67
C ALA A 14 -8.87 -12.62 9.61
N ASN A 15 -9.72 -12.83 8.59
CA ASN A 15 -11.16 -12.81 8.82
C ASN A 15 -11.92 -13.47 7.67
N LEU A 16 -11.93 -14.80 7.71
CA LEU A 16 -12.93 -15.60 7.04
C LEU A 16 -14.25 -15.48 7.83
N PHE A 17 -14.93 -14.33 7.80
CA PHE A 17 -16.33 -14.25 8.24
C PHE A 17 -17.11 -13.16 7.49
N LEU A 18 -17.79 -13.63 6.44
CA LEU A 18 -19.08 -13.17 5.93
C LEU A 18 -19.55 -11.78 6.38
N HIS A 19 -19.29 -10.76 5.57
CA HIS A 19 -20.35 -9.77 5.34
C HIS A 19 -20.34 -9.33 3.88
N ASP A 20 -21.46 -9.62 3.23
CA ASP A 20 -21.87 -9.16 1.92
C ASP A 20 -21.58 -7.66 1.76
N TYR A 21 -20.50 -7.32 1.06
CA TYR A 21 -20.32 -5.99 0.49
C TYR A 21 -20.38 -6.11 -1.02
N SER A 22 -21.61 -6.25 -1.51
CA SER A 22 -21.97 -5.99 -2.89
C SER A 22 -21.51 -4.59 -3.28
N SER A 23 -20.29 -4.49 -3.84
CA SER A 23 -19.79 -3.27 -4.45
C SER A 23 -19.29 -3.61 -5.85
N ARG A 24 -20.24 -3.67 -6.79
CA ARG A 24 -19.96 -3.36 -8.19
C ARG A 24 -19.34 -1.96 -8.24
N LYS A 25 -18.02 -1.82 -8.43
CA LYS A 25 -17.46 -0.55 -8.91
C LYS A 25 -16.33 -0.85 -9.90
N LYS A 26 -16.49 -0.24 -11.07
CA LYS A 26 -15.69 -0.34 -12.29
C LYS A 26 -14.23 -0.67 -11.98
N SER A 27 -13.73 -1.77 -12.54
CA SER A 27 -12.29 -1.97 -12.77
C SER A 27 -11.82 -0.93 -13.78
N GLY A 28 -11.76 0.33 -13.36
CA GLY A 28 -10.81 1.27 -13.91
C GLY A 28 -9.50 0.90 -13.25
N SER A 29 -8.54 0.45 -14.04
CA SER A 29 -7.16 0.25 -13.60
C SER A 29 -6.74 1.45 -12.75
N VAL A 30 -6.61 1.24 -11.44
CA VAL A 30 -6.20 2.29 -10.52
C VAL A 30 -4.77 2.62 -10.86
N LYS A 31 -4.51 3.89 -11.19
CA LYS A 31 -3.16 4.33 -11.47
C LYS A 31 -2.47 4.76 -10.19
N PHE A 32 -1.29 4.23 -9.95
CA PHE A 32 -0.49 4.58 -8.77
C PHE A 32 0.65 5.50 -9.15
N VAL A 33 1.32 5.25 -10.28
CA VAL A 33 2.46 6.05 -10.74
C VAL A 33 2.10 7.54 -10.84
N GLY A 34 2.92 8.39 -10.22
CA GLY A 34 2.74 9.84 -10.16
C GLY A 34 1.69 10.31 -9.15
N ARG A 35 1.10 9.41 -8.36
CA ARG A 35 0.13 9.77 -7.31
C ARG A 35 0.77 9.77 -5.94
N ARG A 36 0.24 10.63 -5.07
CA ARG A 36 0.60 10.68 -3.66
C ARG A 36 -0.28 9.71 -2.88
N ILE A 37 0.36 8.84 -2.13
CA ILE A 37 -0.27 7.83 -1.29
C ILE A 37 0.13 8.05 0.17
N SER A 38 -0.65 7.47 1.07
CA SER A 38 -0.30 7.29 2.46
C SER A 38 -0.38 5.80 2.75
N HIS A 39 0.69 5.25 3.31
CA HIS A 39 0.81 3.83 3.60
C HIS A 39 0.87 3.65 5.12
N GLU A 40 0.07 2.73 5.67
CA GLU A 40 0.12 2.38 7.08
C GLU A 40 1.29 1.42 7.36
N TRP A 41 2.19 1.81 8.26
CA TRP A 41 3.32 1.02 8.70
C TRP A 41 3.19 0.68 10.18
N VAL A 42 3.55 -0.56 10.54
CA VAL A 42 3.62 -0.99 11.94
C VAL A 42 4.97 -0.55 12.51
N ILE A 43 4.94 0.38 13.47
CA ILE A 43 6.14 0.93 14.11
C ILE A 43 6.55 0.11 15.33
N ASP A 44 5.57 -0.41 16.06
CA ASP A 44 5.83 -1.23 17.25
C ASP A 44 4.81 -2.37 17.31
N GLU A 45 5.20 -3.56 16.83
CA GLU A 45 4.35 -4.77 16.84
C GLU A 45 3.98 -5.18 18.28
N GLN A 46 4.86 -4.91 19.26
CA GLN A 46 4.62 -5.28 20.66
C GLN A 46 3.57 -4.38 21.33
N LYS A 47 3.50 -3.11 20.92
CA LYS A 47 2.51 -2.14 21.42
C LYS A 47 1.30 -1.99 20.50
N GLY A 48 1.30 -2.62 19.33
CA GLY A 48 0.26 -2.45 18.31
C GLY A 48 0.22 -1.02 17.75
N LEU A 49 1.36 -0.35 17.67
CA LEU A 49 1.44 1.01 17.12
C LEU A 49 1.63 0.96 15.61
N THR A 50 0.70 1.56 14.89
CA THR A 50 0.77 1.79 13.45
C THR A 50 0.74 3.28 13.15
N GLU A 51 1.46 3.70 12.12
CA GLU A 51 1.55 5.09 11.69
C GLU A 51 1.48 5.20 10.18
N TRP A 52 0.91 6.30 9.69
CA TRP A 52 0.67 6.52 8.27
C TRP A 52 1.77 7.38 7.68
N TYR A 53 2.51 6.82 6.73
CA TYR A 53 3.61 7.48 6.06
C TYR A 53 3.18 7.97 4.68
N PRO A 54 3.17 9.30 4.45
CA PRO A 54 2.91 9.85 3.13
C PRO A 54 4.11 9.58 2.20
N GLY A 55 3.81 9.21 0.96
CA GLY A 55 4.80 8.99 -0.07
C GLY A 55 4.26 9.23 -1.46
N THR A 56 5.15 9.34 -2.42
CA THR A 56 4.82 9.54 -3.83
C THR A 56 5.30 8.35 -4.62
N VAL A 57 4.40 7.77 -5.42
CA VAL A 57 4.78 6.66 -6.31
C VAL A 57 5.52 7.26 -7.50
N VAL A 58 6.81 6.98 -7.59
CA VAL A 58 7.72 7.54 -8.59
C VAL A 58 7.54 6.83 -9.93
N SER A 59 7.57 5.50 -9.93
CA SER A 59 7.50 4.70 -11.14
C SER A 59 7.05 3.27 -10.88
N LEU A 60 6.69 2.57 -11.97
CA LEU A 60 6.40 1.14 -11.96
C LEU A 60 7.68 0.40 -12.33
N LEU A 61 8.17 -0.45 -11.42
CA LEU A 61 9.38 -1.26 -11.62
C LEU A 61 9.07 -2.55 -12.40
N SER A 62 7.92 -3.17 -12.10
CA SER A 62 7.54 -4.44 -12.73
C SER A 62 6.02 -4.60 -12.83
N GLY A 63 5.56 -5.35 -13.83
CA GLY A 63 4.15 -5.63 -14.05
C GLY A 63 3.41 -4.53 -14.80
N LYS A 64 2.19 -4.23 -14.39
CA LYS A 64 1.32 -3.23 -15.01
C LYS A 64 0.61 -2.40 -13.95
N ASP A 65 0.62 -1.09 -14.12
CA ASP A 65 -0.05 -0.14 -13.23
C ASP A 65 -1.53 -0.50 -13.02
N GLY A 66 -1.91 -0.72 -11.76
CA GLY A 66 -3.22 -1.18 -11.32
C GLY A 66 -3.41 -2.70 -11.17
N GLU A 67 -2.38 -3.52 -11.43
CA GLU A 67 -2.46 -4.98 -11.25
C GLU A 67 -1.95 -5.43 -9.87
N PRO A 68 -2.39 -6.59 -9.35
CA PRO A 68 -1.94 -7.11 -8.05
C PRO A 68 -0.46 -7.53 -8.05
N GLY A 69 0.09 -8.01 -9.17
CA GLY A 69 1.50 -8.39 -9.30
C GLY A 69 2.43 -7.25 -9.71
N ALA A 70 1.96 -6.00 -9.60
CA ALA A 70 2.73 -4.83 -9.98
C ALA A 70 3.64 -4.39 -8.83
N VAL A 71 4.88 -4.04 -9.17
CA VAL A 71 5.89 -3.56 -8.24
C VAL A 71 6.15 -2.10 -8.55
N TYR A 72 6.03 -1.26 -7.53
CA TYR A 72 6.16 0.18 -7.63
C TYR A 72 7.35 0.69 -6.84
N GLU A 73 7.88 1.80 -7.30
CA GLU A 73 8.87 2.59 -6.59
C GLU A 73 8.15 3.73 -5.87
N VAL A 74 8.24 3.78 -4.54
CA VAL A 74 7.58 4.78 -3.69
C VAL A 74 8.61 5.55 -2.89
N LEU A 75 8.64 6.86 -3.09
CA LEU A 75 9.47 7.78 -2.30
C LEU A 75 8.63 8.36 -1.17
N TYR A 76 8.93 7.97 0.07
CA TYR A 76 8.27 8.54 1.25
C TYR A 76 8.84 9.91 1.58
N ASP A 77 8.03 10.79 2.19
CA ASP A 77 8.50 12.15 2.56
C ASP A 77 9.56 12.12 3.68
N ASP A 78 9.57 11.06 4.50
CA ASP A 78 10.46 10.91 5.67
C ASP A 78 11.86 10.36 5.30
N ASP A 79 12.03 9.87 4.07
CA ASP A 79 13.26 9.24 3.59
C ASP A 79 13.64 9.79 2.20
N GLU A 80 14.94 10.00 1.95
CA GLU A 80 15.43 10.56 0.67
C GLU A 80 15.51 9.50 -0.43
N GLU A 81 15.48 8.21 -0.07
CA GLU A 81 15.60 7.08 -1.00
C GLU A 81 14.23 6.46 -1.29
N PRO A 82 13.98 6.04 -2.54
CA PRO A 82 12.76 5.34 -2.88
C PRO A 82 12.78 3.88 -2.40
N TYR A 83 11.60 3.36 -2.08
CA TYR A 83 11.38 1.99 -1.65
C TYR A 83 10.63 1.19 -2.72
N GLU A 84 11.03 -0.06 -2.91
CA GLU A 84 10.29 -1.02 -3.72
C GLU A 84 9.09 -1.54 -2.91
N VAL A 85 7.89 -1.42 -3.47
CA VAL A 85 6.63 -1.86 -2.87
C VAL A 85 5.84 -2.70 -3.87
N ASP A 86 5.66 -3.97 -3.56
CA ASP A 86 4.80 -4.90 -4.27
C ASP A 86 3.37 -4.90 -3.71
N HIS A 87 2.42 -5.44 -4.49
CA HIS A 87 1.02 -5.65 -4.09
C HIS A 87 0.26 -4.40 -3.56
N LEU A 88 0.71 -3.20 -3.91
CA LEU A 88 0.11 -1.92 -3.52
C LEU A 88 -1.40 -1.82 -3.87
N THR A 89 -1.82 -2.52 -4.94
CA THR A 89 -3.22 -2.69 -5.34
C THR A 89 -4.05 -3.46 -4.30
N GLU A 90 -3.46 -4.45 -3.64
CA GLU A 90 -4.09 -5.22 -2.56
C GLU A 90 -4.12 -4.42 -1.27
N ASP A 91 -3.05 -3.69 -0.92
CA ASP A 91 -3.04 -2.81 0.24
C ASP A 91 -4.10 -1.71 0.14
N LEU A 92 -4.32 -1.16 -1.05
CA LEU A 92 -5.41 -0.22 -1.31
C LEU A 92 -6.79 -0.87 -1.05
N LYS A 93 -6.96 -2.15 -1.40
CA LYS A 93 -8.20 -2.90 -1.12
C LYS A 93 -8.36 -3.22 0.36
N SER A 94 -7.26 -3.51 1.04
CA SER A 94 -7.20 -3.77 2.49
C SER A 94 -7.33 -2.49 3.33
N SER A 95 -7.36 -1.32 2.68
CA SER A 95 -7.38 -0.02 3.33
C SER A 95 -6.10 0.31 4.12
N SER A 96 -4.99 -0.39 3.83
CA SER A 96 -3.64 -0.12 4.35
C SER A 96 -2.93 0.98 3.55
N VAL A 97 -3.39 1.26 2.33
CA VAL A 97 -2.93 2.37 1.49
C VAL A 97 -4.12 3.27 1.13
N LYS A 98 -3.89 4.59 1.12
CA LYS A 98 -4.87 5.61 0.73
C LYS A 98 -4.24 6.62 -0.21
N PHE A 99 -5.00 7.12 -1.18
CA PHE A 99 -4.57 8.27 -1.97
C PHE A 99 -4.72 9.55 -1.15
N LEU A 100 -3.72 10.42 -1.18
CA LEU A 100 -3.75 11.76 -0.57
C LEU A 100 -4.19 12.86 -1.55
N ASP A 101 -4.38 12.48 -2.82
CA ASP A 101 -4.73 13.34 -3.95
C ASP A 101 -6.26 13.52 -4.13
N ILE A 102 -7.06 13.38 -3.07
CA ILE A 102 -8.55 13.42 -3.15
C ILE A 102 -9.12 14.78 -2.76
#